data_AF-A0A924MQF9-F1
#
_entry.id   AF-A0A924MQF9-F1
#
_cell.length_a   1.000
_cell.length_b   1.000
_cell.length_c   1.000
_cell.angle_alpha   90.00
_cell.angle_beta   90.00
_cell.angle_gamma   90.00
#
_symmetry.space_group_name_H-M   'P 1'
#
loop_
_entity.id
_entity.type
_entity.pdbx_description
1 polymer ?
#
loop_
_entity_poly.entity_id
_entity_poly.type
_entity_poly.pdbx_seq_one_letter_code
_entity_poly.pdbx_strand_id
1 'polypeptide(L)'
;MTTPRHAFTTATRLLAAALALAFSQAALAVPPLVQHDVVLLQKGDIIEQRVDGGADAMSAYLKTLGAALTETMRANPQQLPTAGFIAVAIRPGNQVRSWFDFKPALADRTMAALAHAVETTPTLPVKSGEIVFALRVSVWSDKPPKSYAPAPPEWKDATKDMHPKPDIDTLVDLVGPP
;
A
#
# COMPACT_ATOMS: atom_id res chain seq x y z
N MET A 1 -74.01 -15.12 -32.71
CA MET A 1 -73.37 -13.90 -32.18
C MET A 1 -72.17 -14.30 -31.34
N THR A 2 -71.06 -13.62 -31.57
CA THR A 2 -69.67 -14.04 -31.42
C THR A 2 -69.08 -13.65 -30.05
N THR A 3 -68.30 -14.53 -29.42
CA THR A 3 -67.17 -14.21 -28.52
C THR A 3 -65.95 -13.74 -29.35
N PRO A 4 -64.82 -13.25 -28.79
CA PRO A 4 -64.53 -12.46 -27.58
C PRO A 4 -63.78 -11.13 -27.91
N ARG A 5 -63.51 -10.26 -26.93
CA ARG A 5 -62.48 -9.20 -27.06
C ARG A 5 -61.53 -9.22 -25.86
N HIS A 6 -60.32 -9.68 -26.11
CA HIS A 6 -59.15 -9.59 -25.22
C HIS A 6 -58.75 -8.14 -25.03
N ALA A 7 -58.38 -7.74 -23.80
CA ALA A 7 -57.40 -6.68 -23.54
C ALA A 7 -57.07 -6.56 -22.04
N PHE A 8 -56.41 -7.57 -21.46
CA PHE A 8 -55.74 -7.42 -20.17
C PHE A 8 -54.41 -8.17 -20.22
N THR A 9 -53.48 -7.69 -21.05
CA THR A 9 -52.17 -8.35 -21.20
C THR A 9 -51.05 -7.36 -21.52
N THR A 10 -51.13 -6.12 -21.02
CA THR A 10 -50.09 -5.10 -21.30
C THR A 10 -49.51 -4.46 -20.04
N ALA A 11 -50.29 -4.29 -18.98
CA ALA A 11 -49.83 -3.58 -17.77
C ALA A 11 -48.75 -4.35 -16.97
N THR A 12 -48.79 -5.68 -16.94
CA THR A 12 -47.88 -6.49 -16.10
C THR A 12 -46.46 -6.59 -16.66
N ARG A 13 -46.25 -6.39 -17.96
CA ARG A 13 -44.92 -6.49 -18.59
C ARG A 13 -44.06 -5.24 -18.42
N LEU A 14 -44.67 -4.08 -18.23
CA LEU A 14 -43.94 -2.81 -18.05
C LEU A 14 -43.39 -2.64 -16.63
N LEU A 15 -44.00 -3.26 -15.61
CA LEU A 15 -43.51 -3.19 -14.23
C LEU A 15 -42.28 -4.08 -13.99
N ALA A 16 -42.17 -5.21 -14.69
CA ALA A 16 -41.04 -6.14 -14.56
C ALA A 16 -39.75 -5.61 -15.22
N ALA A 17 -39.88 -4.82 -16.30
CA ALA A 17 -38.72 -4.24 -16.98
C ALA A 17 -38.08 -3.08 -16.21
N ALA A 18 -38.86 -2.31 -15.44
CA ALA A 18 -38.34 -1.19 -14.64
C ALA A 18 -37.59 -1.64 -13.37
N LEU A 19 -37.93 -2.81 -12.81
CA LEU A 19 -37.27 -3.36 -11.61
C LEU A 19 -35.91 -4.02 -11.90
N ALA A 20 -35.67 -4.43 -13.15
CA ALA A 20 -34.43 -5.09 -13.56
C ALA A 20 -33.28 -4.11 -13.88
N LEU A 21 -33.55 -2.81 -14.02
CA LEU A 21 -32.55 -1.77 -14.33
C LEU A 21 -32.00 -1.04 -13.09
N ALA A 22 -32.47 -1.37 -11.88
CA ALA A 22 -32.17 -0.59 -10.68
C ALA A 22 -31.00 -1.11 -9.81
N PHE A 23 -30.38 -2.26 -10.10
CA PHE A 23 -29.46 -2.91 -9.14
C PHE A 23 -28.04 -3.22 -9.62
N SER A 24 -27.58 -2.68 -10.75
CA SER A 24 -26.19 -2.93 -11.22
C SER A 24 -25.28 -1.71 -11.17
N GLN A 25 -25.52 -0.77 -10.26
CA GLN A 25 -24.46 0.15 -9.85
C GLN A 25 -23.52 -0.60 -8.91
N ALA A 26 -22.60 -1.37 -9.48
CA ALA A 26 -21.37 -1.71 -8.78
C ALA A 26 -20.67 -0.38 -8.47
N ALA A 27 -20.86 0.16 -7.27
CA ALA A 27 -20.05 1.25 -6.78
C ALA A 27 -18.60 0.80 -6.94
N LEU A 28 -17.82 1.52 -7.76
CA LEU A 28 -16.38 1.29 -7.87
C LEU A 28 -15.78 1.65 -6.50
N ALA A 29 -15.73 0.65 -5.62
CA ALA A 29 -15.12 0.80 -4.32
C ALA A 29 -13.63 1.05 -4.55
N VAL A 30 -13.13 2.14 -3.96
CA VAL A 30 -11.70 2.44 -3.95
C VAL A 30 -10.97 1.23 -3.35
N PRO A 31 -9.83 0.80 -3.93
CA PRO A 31 -9.05 -0.29 -3.36
C PRO A 31 -8.70 -0.02 -1.88
N PRO A 32 -8.61 -1.07 -1.04
CA PRO A 32 -8.25 -0.92 0.38
C PRO A 32 -6.92 -0.16 0.59
N LEU A 33 -5.98 -0.37 -0.32
CA LEU A 33 -4.71 0.32 -0.40
C LEU A 33 -4.40 0.64 -1.87
N VAL A 34 -4.01 1.88 -2.13
CA VAL A 34 -3.59 2.37 -3.44
C VAL A 34 -2.13 2.79 -3.31
N GLN A 35 -1.25 2.15 -4.08
CA GLN A 35 0.14 2.56 -4.21
C GLN A 35 0.27 3.58 -5.34
N HIS A 36 0.83 4.74 -5.03
CA HIS A 36 1.01 5.84 -5.99
C HIS A 36 2.38 5.80 -6.65
N ASP A 37 3.43 5.65 -5.85
CA ASP A 37 4.82 5.68 -6.28
C ASP A 37 5.73 4.99 -5.25
N VAL A 38 6.97 4.74 -5.68
CA VAL A 38 8.05 4.23 -4.84
C VAL A 38 9.10 5.32 -4.73
N VAL A 39 9.37 5.74 -3.49
CA VAL A 39 10.43 6.70 -3.17
C VAL A 39 11.68 5.90 -2.86
N LEU A 40 12.67 6.00 -3.74
CA LEU A 40 14.00 5.46 -3.46
C LEU A 40 14.70 6.40 -2.48
N LEU A 41 15.11 5.84 -1.35
CA LEU A 41 15.81 6.60 -0.31
C LEU A 41 17.32 6.52 -0.49
N GLN A 42 17.77 5.85 -1.55
CA GLN A 42 19.16 5.69 -1.93
C GLN A 42 19.27 5.92 -3.44
N LYS A 43 20.48 6.23 -3.90
CA LYS A 43 20.73 6.38 -5.33
C LYS A 43 20.50 5.04 -6.05
N GLY A 44 19.99 5.11 -7.29
CA GLY A 44 19.63 3.91 -8.05
C GLY A 44 20.82 2.98 -8.34
N ASP A 45 22.00 3.55 -8.59
CA ASP A 45 23.26 2.82 -8.80
C ASP A 45 23.66 1.99 -7.57
N ILE A 46 23.41 2.50 -6.36
CA ILE A 46 23.63 1.75 -5.12
C ILE A 46 22.69 0.54 -5.04
N ILE A 47 21.43 0.70 -5.40
CA ILE A 47 20.45 -0.40 -5.37
C ILE A 47 20.83 -1.49 -6.38
N GLU A 48 21.21 -1.12 -7.59
CA GLU A 48 21.63 -2.07 -8.63
C GLU A 48 22.87 -2.88 -8.22
N GLN A 49 23.81 -2.26 -7.50
CA GLN A 49 24.99 -2.94 -6.97
C GLN A 49 24.65 -3.90 -5.82
N ARG A 50 23.62 -3.58 -5.02
CA ARG A 50 23.26 -4.33 -3.81
C ARG A 50 22.27 -5.46 -4.05
N VAL A 51 21.53 -5.48 -5.17
CA VAL A 51 20.43 -6.42 -5.42
C VAL A 51 20.74 -7.40 -6.57
N ASP A 52 20.61 -8.72 -6.34
CA ASP A 52 20.68 -9.71 -7.43
C ASP A 52 19.46 -9.57 -8.33
N GLY A 53 19.69 -9.49 -9.64
CA GLY A 53 18.63 -9.22 -10.61
C GLY A 53 18.21 -7.75 -10.68
N GLY A 54 18.85 -6.86 -9.92
CA GLY A 54 18.71 -5.41 -10.02
C GLY A 54 17.26 -4.92 -10.02
N ALA A 55 16.92 -4.08 -11.00
CA ALA A 55 15.59 -3.47 -11.12
C ALA A 55 14.45 -4.49 -11.32
N ASP A 56 14.70 -5.62 -12.00
CA ASP A 56 13.67 -6.63 -12.24
C ASP A 56 13.27 -7.35 -10.94
N ALA A 57 14.27 -7.71 -10.13
CA ALA A 57 14.03 -8.31 -8.82
C ALA A 57 13.28 -7.34 -7.88
N MET A 58 13.66 -6.06 -7.89
CA MET A 58 12.96 -5.01 -7.16
C MET A 58 11.50 -4.87 -7.63
N SER A 59 11.25 -4.83 -8.94
CA SER A 59 9.91 -4.72 -9.51
C SER A 59 9.02 -5.92 -9.13
N ALA A 60 9.56 -7.14 -9.19
CA ALA A 60 8.86 -8.35 -8.78
C ALA A 60 8.51 -8.33 -7.29
N TYR A 61 9.46 -7.91 -6.45
CA TYR A 61 9.24 -7.76 -5.02
C TYR A 61 8.16 -6.71 -4.70
N LEU A 62 8.25 -5.52 -5.29
CA LEU A 62 7.28 -4.43 -5.07
C LEU A 62 5.85 -4.85 -5.45
N LYS A 63 5.67 -5.61 -6.53
CA LYS A 63 4.36 -6.17 -6.91
C LYS A 63 3.82 -7.13 -5.85
N THR A 64 4.67 -8.04 -5.38
CA THR A 64 4.29 -9.05 -4.38
C THR A 64 3.95 -8.40 -3.05
N LEU A 65 4.80 -7.46 -2.60
CA LEU A 65 4.58 -6.67 -1.40
C LEU A 65 3.30 -5.84 -1.50
N GLY A 66 3.08 -5.12 -2.61
CA GLY A 66 1.87 -4.34 -2.83
C GLY A 66 0.59 -5.18 -2.75
N ALA A 67 0.62 -6.40 -3.29
CA ALA A 67 -0.50 -7.34 -3.18
C ALA A 67 -0.74 -7.79 -1.73
N ALA A 68 0.32 -8.15 -1.00
CA ALA A 68 0.24 -8.56 0.40
C ALA A 68 -0.29 -7.44 1.31
N LEU A 69 0.17 -6.21 1.12
CA LEU A 69 -0.30 -5.04 1.86
C LEU A 69 -1.78 -4.73 1.56
N THR A 70 -2.18 -4.85 0.30
CA THR A 70 -3.58 -4.66 -0.11
C THR A 70 -4.50 -5.70 0.52
N GLU A 71 -4.10 -6.97 0.54
CA GLU A 71 -4.86 -8.03 1.21
C GLU A 71 -4.94 -7.80 2.73
N THR A 72 -3.83 -7.38 3.34
CA THR A 72 -3.78 -7.05 4.76
C THR A 72 -4.75 -5.92 5.10
N MET A 73 -4.82 -4.88 4.28
CA MET A 73 -5.79 -3.80 4.44
C MET A 73 -7.24 -4.25 4.22
N ARG A 74 -7.48 -5.16 3.25
CA ARG A 74 -8.79 -5.78 3.03
C ARG A 74 -9.28 -6.54 4.27
N ALA A 75 -8.39 -7.26 4.93
CA ALA A 75 -8.67 -7.97 6.19
C ALA A 75 -8.86 -7.04 7.40
N ASN A 76 -8.51 -5.75 7.27
CA ASN A 76 -8.63 -4.73 8.31
C ASN A 76 -9.48 -3.53 7.84
N PRO A 77 -10.78 -3.71 7.56
CA PRO A 77 -11.61 -2.69 6.91
C PRO A 77 -11.97 -1.50 7.80
N GLN A 78 -11.80 -1.62 9.12
CA GLN A 78 -12.16 -0.60 10.11
C GLN A 78 -11.09 0.49 10.24
N GLN A 79 -10.58 1.01 9.12
CA GLN A 79 -9.62 2.11 9.10
C GLN A 79 -10.28 3.36 8.51
N LEU A 80 -9.99 4.51 9.12
CA LEU A 80 -10.35 5.79 8.51
C LEU A 80 -9.51 5.97 7.23
N PRO A 81 -10.06 6.63 6.20
CA PRO A 81 -9.28 7.01 5.03
C PRO A 81 -8.04 7.82 5.44
N THR A 82 -6.87 7.41 4.96
CA THR A 82 -5.58 8.04 5.29
C THR A 82 -4.61 7.92 4.12
N ALA A 83 -3.52 8.68 4.18
CA ALA A 83 -2.44 8.59 3.24
C ALA A 83 -1.10 8.74 3.95
N GLY A 84 -0.07 8.10 3.42
CA GLY A 84 1.20 8.00 4.10
C GLY A 84 2.25 7.20 3.37
N PHE A 85 3.25 6.79 4.13
CA PHE A 85 4.37 6.01 3.65
C PHE A 85 4.53 4.72 4.44
N ILE A 86 4.93 3.67 3.72
CA ILE A 86 5.46 2.43 4.30
C ILE A 86 6.92 2.38 3.88
N ALA A 87 7.82 2.74 4.79
CA ALA A 87 9.26 2.62 4.57
C ALA A 87 9.71 1.20 4.90
N VAL A 88 10.56 0.62 4.07
CA VAL A 88 11.05 -0.76 4.22
C VAL A 88 12.56 -0.77 4.01
N ALA A 89 13.26 -1.42 4.94
CA ALA A 89 14.67 -1.72 4.83
C ALA A 89 14.88 -3.23 4.71
N ILE A 90 15.77 -3.64 3.81
CA ILE A 90 16.14 -5.05 3.62
C ILE A 90 17.65 -5.18 3.66
N ARG A 91 18.14 -6.08 4.50
CA ARG A 91 19.55 -6.43 4.68
C ARG A 91 19.84 -7.83 4.13
N PRO A 92 21.12 -8.18 3.92
CA PRO A 92 21.51 -9.53 3.52
C PRO A 92 21.01 -10.56 4.54
N GLY A 93 20.67 -11.76 4.07
CA GLY A 93 20.10 -12.79 4.94
C GLY A 93 18.59 -12.61 5.23
N ASN A 94 17.87 -11.88 4.38
CA ASN A 94 16.42 -11.68 4.46
C ASN A 94 15.95 -10.98 5.74
N GLN A 95 16.80 -10.14 6.31
CA GLN A 95 16.44 -9.29 7.44
C GLN A 95 15.64 -8.09 6.93
N VAL A 96 14.43 -7.93 7.45
CA VAL A 96 13.50 -6.86 7.02
C VAL A 96 13.08 -6.03 8.20
N ARG A 97 12.97 -4.71 8.00
CA ARG A 97 12.36 -3.78 8.95
C ARG A 97 11.43 -2.83 8.22
N SER A 98 10.35 -2.42 8.87
CA SER A 98 9.40 -1.45 8.30
C SER A 98 9.06 -0.33 9.28
N TRP A 99 8.70 0.83 8.73
CA TRP A 99 8.22 1.99 9.47
C TRP A 99 7.03 2.63 8.75
N PHE A 100 6.16 3.26 9.51
CA PHE A 100 4.88 3.78 9.02
C PHE A 100 4.75 5.28 9.31
N ASP A 101 4.48 6.08 8.28
CA ASP A 101 4.22 7.52 8.40
C ASP A 101 2.88 7.86 7.73
N PHE A 102 1.78 7.62 8.46
CA PHE A 102 0.41 7.89 8.03
C PHE A 102 -0.19 9.10 8.73
N LYS A 103 -1.01 9.86 7.99
CA LYS A 103 -1.75 11.01 8.53
C LYS A 103 -3.18 11.02 7.99
N PRO A 104 -4.20 10.71 8.83
CA PRO A 104 -4.12 10.25 10.22
C PRO A 104 -3.39 8.91 10.41
N ALA A 105 -2.87 8.64 11.60
CA ALA A 105 -2.24 7.35 11.90
C ALA A 105 -3.23 6.18 11.76
N LEU A 106 -2.74 5.02 11.34
CA LEU A 106 -3.51 3.77 11.35
C LEU A 106 -3.62 3.25 12.78
N ALA A 107 -4.62 2.40 13.03
CA ALA A 107 -4.72 1.71 14.32
C ALA A 107 -3.50 0.79 14.53
N ASP A 108 -3.01 0.68 15.77
CA ASP A 108 -1.82 -0.12 16.11
C ASP A 108 -1.92 -1.57 15.63
N ARG A 109 -3.09 -2.19 15.77
CA ARG A 109 -3.35 -3.55 15.27
C ARG A 109 -3.13 -3.66 13.76
N THR A 110 -3.53 -2.65 13.00
CA THR A 110 -3.36 -2.62 11.55
C THR A 110 -1.91 -2.35 11.17
N MET A 111 -1.21 -1.46 11.87
CA MET A 111 0.23 -1.26 11.67
C MET A 111 1.01 -2.55 11.95
N ALA A 112 0.69 -3.27 13.03
CA ALA A 112 1.31 -4.55 13.35
C ALA A 112 1.02 -5.62 12.26
N ALA A 113 -0.21 -5.66 11.74
CA ALA A 113 -0.55 -6.57 10.64
C ALA A 113 0.21 -6.24 9.35
N LEU A 114 0.37 -4.95 9.02
CA LEU A 114 1.16 -4.51 7.88
C LEU A 114 2.64 -4.84 8.06
N ALA A 115 3.20 -4.63 9.26
CA ALA A 115 4.57 -5.00 9.58
C ALA A 115 4.80 -6.51 9.36
N HIS A 116 3.89 -7.33 9.87
CA HIS A 116 3.94 -8.77 9.66
C HIS A 116 3.85 -9.16 8.17
N ALA A 117 3.00 -8.49 7.39
CA ALA A 117 2.92 -8.71 5.94
C ALA A 117 4.23 -8.35 5.22
N VAL A 118 4.90 -7.26 5.62
CA VAL A 118 6.21 -6.89 5.09
C VAL A 118 7.26 -7.95 5.42
N GLU A 119 7.30 -8.42 6.67
CA GLU A 119 8.28 -9.42 7.14
C GLU A 119 8.09 -10.80 6.51
N THR A 120 6.84 -11.19 6.23
CA THR A 120 6.52 -12.51 5.66
C THR A 120 6.51 -12.53 4.14
N THR A 121 6.55 -11.37 3.48
CA THR A 121 6.67 -11.28 2.03
C THR A 121 8.06 -11.80 1.61
N PRO A 122 8.16 -12.75 0.65
CA PRO A 122 9.44 -13.22 0.14
C PRO A 122 10.31 -12.05 -0.30
N THR A 123 11.49 -11.91 0.31
CA THR A 123 12.40 -10.79 0.13
C THR A 123 13.13 -10.87 -1.21
N LEU A 124 13.61 -9.73 -1.69
CA LEU A 124 14.58 -9.73 -2.78
C LEU A 124 15.99 -10.07 -2.27
N PRO A 125 16.81 -10.74 -3.10
CA PRO A 125 18.18 -11.11 -2.76
C PRO A 125 19.10 -9.88 -2.69
N VAL A 126 19.45 -9.45 -1.47
CA VAL A 126 20.41 -8.37 -1.22
C VAL A 126 21.79 -8.95 -0.94
N LYS A 127 22.80 -8.61 -1.76
CA LYS A 127 24.19 -9.10 -1.63
C LYS A 127 24.97 -8.41 -0.53
N SER A 128 24.80 -7.10 -0.39
CA SER A 128 25.67 -6.27 0.43
C SER A 128 24.97 -4.99 0.85
N GLY A 129 25.29 -4.49 2.04
CA GLY A 129 24.63 -3.32 2.64
C GLY A 129 23.13 -3.50 2.78
N GLU A 130 22.45 -2.46 3.25
CA GLU A 130 20.99 -2.43 3.25
C GLU A 130 20.43 -1.63 2.09
N ILE A 131 19.24 -2.02 1.64
CA ILE A 131 18.44 -1.25 0.71
C ILE A 131 17.25 -0.65 1.44
N VAL A 132 16.96 0.63 1.19
CA VAL A 132 15.82 1.30 1.79
C VAL A 132 15.03 2.08 0.75
N PHE A 133 13.72 1.86 0.78
CA PHE A 133 12.75 2.54 -0.07
C PHE A 133 11.47 2.78 0.73
N ALA A 134 10.58 3.60 0.19
CA ALA A 134 9.26 3.79 0.75
C ALA A 134 8.16 3.69 -0.30
N LEU A 135 7.09 3.01 0.04
CA LEU A 135 5.85 3.01 -0.74
C LEU A 135 5.02 4.21 -0.32
N ARG A 136 4.70 5.08 -1.26
CA ARG A 136 3.76 6.18 -1.04
C ARG A 136 2.36 5.68 -1.36
N VAL A 137 1.51 5.65 -0.35
CA VAL A 137 0.23 4.93 -0.39
C VAL A 137 -0.92 5.75 0.16
N SER A 138 -2.13 5.42 -0.25
CA SER A 138 -3.37 5.82 0.40
C SER A 138 -4.22 4.62 0.74
N VAL A 139 -5.00 4.74 1.81
CA VAL A 139 -5.84 3.70 2.38
C VAL A 139 -7.28 4.19 2.30
N TRP A 140 -8.16 3.38 1.69
CA TRP A 140 -9.57 3.71 1.45
C TRP A 140 -9.79 5.08 0.77
N SER A 141 -8.79 5.54 0.00
CA SER A 141 -8.78 6.80 -0.72
C SER A 141 -7.83 6.69 -1.90
N ASP A 142 -8.03 7.52 -2.90
CA ASP A 142 -7.17 7.72 -4.07
C ASP A 142 -6.24 8.96 -3.93
N LYS A 143 -6.26 9.63 -2.77
CA LYS A 143 -5.48 10.84 -2.54
C LYS A 143 -4.11 10.50 -1.97
N PRO A 144 -3.00 10.74 -2.69
CA PRO A 144 -1.66 10.51 -2.15
C PRO A 144 -1.35 11.48 -1.00
N PRO A 145 -0.39 11.14 -0.12
CA PRO A 145 0.05 12.06 0.92
C PRO A 145 0.68 13.30 0.30
N LYS A 146 0.55 14.46 0.96
CA LYS A 146 1.10 15.74 0.48
C LYS A 146 2.63 15.81 0.60
N SER A 147 3.21 15.08 1.54
CA SER A 147 4.67 15.00 1.70
C SER A 147 5.28 14.24 0.53
N TYR A 148 6.53 14.58 0.18
CA TYR A 148 7.30 13.93 -0.88
C TYR A 148 8.14 12.76 -0.39
N ALA A 149 8.50 12.74 0.90
CA ALA A 149 9.33 11.72 1.52
C ALA A 149 8.75 11.27 2.87
N PRO A 150 9.03 10.02 3.29
CA PRO A 150 8.67 9.53 4.61
C PRO A 150 9.44 10.27 5.71
N ALA A 151 8.79 10.51 6.84
CA ALA A 151 9.43 10.99 8.06
C ALA A 151 8.82 10.28 9.28
N PRO A 152 8.99 8.95 9.40
CA PRO A 152 8.41 8.18 10.49
C PRO A 152 8.94 8.68 11.85
N PRO A 153 8.15 8.55 12.92
CA PRO A 153 8.53 9.02 14.26
C PRO A 153 9.91 8.54 14.71
N GLU A 154 10.23 7.27 14.45
CA GLU A 154 11.48 6.63 14.88
C GLU A 154 12.71 7.29 14.28
N TRP A 155 12.63 7.77 13.04
CA TRP A 155 13.74 8.47 12.38
C TRP A 155 13.94 9.87 12.96
N LYS A 156 12.84 10.54 13.34
CA LYS A 156 12.91 11.83 14.01
C LYS A 156 13.53 11.67 15.40
N ASP A 157 13.17 10.62 16.12
CA ASP A 157 13.69 10.35 17.45
C ASP A 157 15.17 9.98 17.41
N ALA A 158 15.60 9.17 16.43
CA ALA A 158 17.00 8.79 16.25
C ALA A 158 17.92 9.98 15.89
N THR A 159 17.36 11.06 15.32
CA THR A 159 18.13 12.21 14.85
C THR A 159 17.90 13.49 15.62
N LYS A 160 17.10 13.44 16.70
CA LYS A 160 16.68 14.61 17.46
C LYS A 160 17.85 15.46 17.98
N ASP A 161 18.96 14.82 18.33
CA ASP A 161 20.14 15.45 18.94
C ASP A 161 21.32 15.60 17.94
N MET A 162 21.13 15.22 16.67
CA MET A 162 22.19 15.23 15.66
C MET A 162 22.25 16.56 14.89
N HIS A 163 23.42 17.21 14.96
CA HIS A 163 23.71 18.43 14.22
C HIS A 163 25.07 18.33 13.50
N PRO A 164 25.13 18.43 12.15
CA PRO A 164 24.00 18.59 11.22
C PRO A 164 23.10 17.34 11.18
N LYS A 165 21.90 17.47 10.60
CA LYS A 165 21.04 16.31 10.39
C LYS A 165 21.75 15.31 9.49
N PRO A 166 21.77 14.02 9.85
CA PRO A 166 22.37 12.99 9.01
C PRO A 166 21.70 12.92 7.64
N ASP A 167 22.47 12.51 6.65
CA ASP A 167 21.90 12.11 5.37
C ASP A 167 21.07 10.82 5.52
N ILE A 168 20.39 10.47 4.44
CA ILE A 168 19.46 9.33 4.44
C ILE A 168 20.18 7.99 4.64
N ASP A 169 21.41 7.84 4.16
CA ASP A 169 22.22 6.62 4.34
C ASP A 169 22.60 6.46 5.82
N THR A 170 23.06 7.53 6.47
CA THR A 170 23.39 7.53 7.90
C THR A 170 22.13 7.31 8.77
N LEU A 171 20.99 7.91 8.37
CA LEU A 171 19.69 7.68 9.00
C LEU A 171 19.30 6.21 8.98
N VAL A 172 19.47 5.59 7.82
CA VAL A 172 19.15 4.20 7.56
C VAL A 172 20.03 3.28 8.41
N ASP A 173 21.34 3.52 8.48
CA ASP A 173 22.25 2.76 9.33
C ASP A 173 21.87 2.83 10.82
N LEU A 174 21.37 3.99 11.29
CA LEU A 174 20.97 4.20 12.68
C LEU A 174 19.69 3.47 13.06
N VAL A 175 18.73 3.41 12.14
CA VAL A 175 17.39 2.91 12.44
C VAL A 175 17.14 1.51 11.90
N GLY A 176 18.01 0.98 11.02
CA GLY A 176 17.85 -0.28 10.29
C GLY A 176 17.64 -1.53 11.16
N PRO A 177 17.42 -2.69 10.54
CA PRO A 177 17.37 -3.98 11.26
C PRO A 177 18.66 -4.19 12.08
N PRO A 178 18.61 -4.85 13.25
CA PRO A 178 19.80 -5.17 14.05
C PRO A 178 20.79 -6.09 13.31
#